data_AF-A0A7C3K1A2-F1
#
_entry.id   AF-A0A7C3K1A2-F1
#
_cell.length_a   1.000
_cell.length_b   1.000
_cell.length_c   1.000
_cell.angle_alpha   90.00
_cell.angle_beta   90.00
_cell.angle_gamma   90.00
#
_symmetry.space_group_name_H-M   'P 1'
#
loop_
_entity.id
_entity.type
_entity.pdbx_description
1 polymer ?
#
loop_
_entity_poly.entity_id
_entity_poly.type
_entity_poly.pdbx_seq_one_letter_code
_entity_poly.pdbx_strand_id
1 'polypeptide(L)'
;MQEKKKYDIAIPLTRPVYLHDYKKLSLIDPSGLGPIYDQDVLEEEYRISLKMEFVTTETEIHRVDIIPGTPPLSQEVLSSITNKVIAEARLSNVFAELYPIVRAYVENRCFGQKIDLEKDRVRNRLRDIILQQGIAKYLARKISELTSEKREIEFEEEEFKLSDTQPFVWRRRHLQCEHTIFNYVATYNDFESEFAKFLDRCPDVLRFSALAEHFTRFRVDYLSPSGAIKFYYPDFVAVQKGEKGREIKWIIETKGQVYEAVAYKEASVLDWCKKVSAQTGYKWNYIRVDQKVFGDGKFKKFSDLVDLISGKSETALFRA
;
A
#
# COMPACT_ATOMS: atom_id res chain seq x y z
N MET A 1 16.62 0.58 -30.78
CA MET A 1 15.26 0.18 -30.35
C MET A 1 14.67 -0.93 -31.22
N GLN A 2 14.86 -0.93 -32.55
CA GLN A 2 14.31 -1.96 -33.46
C GLN A 2 14.78 -3.39 -33.14
N GLU A 3 16.04 -3.58 -32.73
CA GLU A 3 16.59 -4.89 -32.32
C GLU A 3 16.05 -5.41 -30.98
N LYS A 4 15.62 -4.52 -30.07
CA LYS A 4 15.08 -4.88 -28.76
C LYS A 4 13.58 -5.19 -28.77
N LYS A 5 12.88 -4.98 -29.90
CA LYS A 5 11.43 -5.25 -30.03
C LYS A 5 11.04 -6.69 -29.72
N LYS A 6 11.93 -7.67 -29.95
CA LYS A 6 11.70 -9.08 -29.57
C LYS A 6 11.58 -9.30 -28.05
N TYR A 7 12.04 -8.34 -27.24
CA TYR A 7 11.97 -8.38 -25.78
C TYR A 7 10.83 -7.52 -25.22
N ASP A 8 9.92 -7.04 -26.07
CA ASP A 8 8.75 -6.31 -25.63
C ASP A 8 7.75 -7.23 -24.92
N ILE A 9 7.05 -6.66 -23.93
CA ILE A 9 6.08 -7.37 -23.11
C ILE A 9 4.78 -6.57 -23.16
N ALA A 10 3.71 -7.21 -23.60
CA ALA A 10 2.36 -6.69 -23.46
C ALA A 10 1.82 -7.08 -22.07
N ILE A 11 1.52 -6.06 -21.26
CA ILE A 11 0.96 -6.18 -19.92
C ILE A 11 -0.41 -5.51 -19.90
N PRO A 12 -1.49 -6.22 -19.54
CA PRO A 12 -2.80 -5.60 -19.44
C PRO A 12 -2.84 -4.53 -18.34
N LEU A 13 -3.38 -3.36 -18.65
CA LEU A 13 -3.70 -2.32 -17.67
C LEU A 13 -5.17 -2.42 -17.31
N THR A 14 -5.47 -2.47 -16.02
CA THR A 14 -6.83 -2.62 -15.50
C THR A 14 -7.31 -1.34 -14.84
N ARG A 15 -8.60 -1.05 -14.97
CA ARG A 15 -9.25 0.03 -14.21
C ARG A 15 -9.21 -0.29 -12.70
N PRO A 16 -9.23 0.72 -11.81
CA PRO A 16 -9.35 0.50 -10.37
C PRO A 16 -10.57 -0.37 -10.05
N VAL A 17 -10.33 -1.41 -9.26
CA VAL A 17 -11.34 -2.39 -8.87
C VAL A 17 -12.08 -1.94 -7.61
N TYR A 18 -11.39 -1.24 -6.71
CA TYR A 18 -11.95 -0.67 -5.50
C TYR A 18 -12.47 0.74 -5.78
N LEU A 19 -13.68 1.01 -5.31
CA LEU A 19 -14.27 2.34 -5.30
C LEU A 19 -15.01 2.57 -3.97
N HIS A 20 -15.08 3.82 -3.55
CA HIS A 20 -15.96 4.22 -2.44
C HIS A 20 -17.33 4.64 -3.00
N ASP A 21 -18.38 3.92 -2.63
CA ASP A 21 -19.75 4.41 -2.82
C ASP A 21 -20.11 5.40 -1.70
N TYR A 22 -19.91 6.68 -2.01
CA TYR A 22 -20.17 7.78 -1.07
C TYR A 22 -21.63 7.85 -0.61
N LYS A 23 -22.60 7.29 -1.37
CA LYS A 23 -24.01 7.29 -0.96
C LYS A 23 -24.22 6.49 0.33
N LYS A 24 -23.38 5.49 0.58
CA LYS A 24 -23.42 4.65 1.79
C LYS A 24 -22.90 5.35 3.05
N LEU A 25 -22.30 6.54 2.95
CA LEU A 25 -21.90 7.32 4.13
C LEU A 25 -23.10 7.62 5.04
N SER A 26 -24.26 7.89 4.44
CA SER A 26 -25.52 8.12 5.15
C SER A 26 -26.02 6.90 5.94
N LEU A 27 -25.52 5.70 5.63
CA LEU A 27 -25.90 4.45 6.28
C LEU A 27 -25.02 4.14 7.50
N ILE A 28 -23.97 4.94 7.75
CA ILE A 28 -23.09 4.73 8.90
C ILE A 28 -23.88 5.11 10.16
N ASP A 29 -24.17 4.09 10.97
CA ASP A 29 -24.71 4.28 12.31
C ASP A 29 -23.57 4.37 13.33
N PRO A 30 -23.30 5.56 13.92
CA PRO A 30 -22.29 5.71 14.95
C PRO A 30 -22.54 4.81 16.16
N SER A 31 -23.78 4.45 16.46
CA SER A 31 -24.14 3.66 17.64
C SER A 31 -23.63 2.21 17.57
N GLY A 32 -23.53 1.66 16.36
CA GLY A 32 -22.97 0.33 16.12
C GLY A 32 -21.44 0.28 16.19
N LEU A 33 -20.77 1.42 16.28
CA LEU A 33 -19.32 1.49 16.40
C LEU A 33 -18.88 1.19 17.84
N GLY A 34 -17.77 0.47 17.95
CA GLY A 34 -17.16 0.09 19.23
C GLY A 34 -16.28 1.20 19.80
N PRO A 35 -16.06 1.24 21.13
CA PRO A 35 -15.12 2.16 21.75
C PRO A 35 -13.67 1.81 21.35
N ILE A 36 -12.81 2.82 21.34
CA ILE A 36 -11.37 2.66 21.07
C ILE A 36 -10.48 3.21 22.18
N TYR A 37 -11.06 3.95 23.11
CA TYR A 37 -10.42 4.45 24.32
C TYR A 37 -11.32 4.19 25.51
N ASP A 38 -10.70 4.08 26.68
CA ASP A 38 -11.37 4.14 27.96
C ASP A 38 -11.52 5.62 28.39
N GLN A 39 -12.42 5.88 29.34
CA GLN A 39 -12.73 7.25 29.76
C GLN A 39 -11.58 7.90 30.57
N ASP A 40 -10.79 7.09 31.28
CA ASP A 40 -9.61 7.52 32.04
C ASP A 40 -8.57 8.25 31.18
N VAL A 41 -8.52 7.95 29.89
CA VAL A 41 -7.67 8.69 28.94
C VAL A 41 -8.03 10.17 28.88
N LEU A 42 -9.31 10.54 29.14
CA LEU A 42 -9.75 11.94 29.26
C LEU A 42 -9.34 12.60 30.57
N GLU A 43 -8.87 11.82 31.53
CA GLU A 43 -8.41 12.31 32.82
C GLU A 43 -6.95 12.75 32.80
N GLU A 44 -6.17 12.24 31.85
CA GLU A 44 -4.76 12.58 31.68
C GLU A 44 -4.56 14.07 31.32
N GLU A 45 -3.53 14.69 31.92
CA GLU A 45 -3.13 16.04 31.53
C GLU A 45 -2.45 16.03 30.16
N TYR A 46 -2.99 16.78 29.21
CA TYR A 46 -2.34 16.99 27.93
C TYR A 46 -1.22 18.04 28.06
N ARG A 47 0.01 17.62 27.77
CA ARG A 47 1.23 18.46 27.79
C ARG A 47 1.94 18.36 26.45
N ILE A 48 2.46 19.49 25.97
CA ILE A 48 3.29 19.55 24.76
C ILE A 48 4.74 19.49 25.22
N SER A 49 5.41 18.36 24.97
CA SER A 49 6.84 18.21 25.28
C SER A 49 7.67 18.72 24.12
N LEU A 50 8.41 19.82 24.33
CA LEU A 50 9.39 20.33 23.38
C LEU A 50 10.76 19.76 23.72
N LYS A 51 11.35 19.03 22.78
CA LYS A 51 12.69 18.46 22.87
C LYS A 51 13.64 19.22 21.96
N MET A 52 14.79 19.65 22.49
CA MET A 52 15.87 20.26 21.73
C MET A 52 17.03 19.26 21.63
N GLU A 53 17.52 19.03 20.41
CA GLU A 53 18.59 18.07 20.11
C GLU A 53 19.69 18.73 19.27
N PHE A 54 20.93 18.26 19.44
CA PHE A 54 21.98 18.54 18.47
C PHE A 54 21.69 17.78 17.18
N VAL A 55 21.48 18.49 16.07
CA VAL A 55 21.12 17.89 14.77
C VAL A 55 22.14 16.86 14.27
N THR A 56 23.42 17.02 14.60
CA THR A 56 24.50 16.14 14.13
C THR A 56 24.72 14.88 14.97
N THR A 57 24.34 14.91 16.25
CA THR A 57 24.58 13.80 17.19
C THR A 57 23.31 13.25 17.81
N GLU A 58 22.15 13.82 17.47
CA GLU A 58 20.81 13.52 18.01
C GLU A 58 20.77 13.53 19.55
N THR A 59 21.73 14.21 20.17
CA THR A 59 21.88 14.23 21.63
C THR A 59 20.89 15.25 22.21
N GLU A 60 20.05 14.80 23.15
CA GLU A 60 19.08 15.64 23.84
C GLU A 60 19.81 16.68 24.70
N ILE A 61 19.54 17.97 24.42
CA ILE A 61 20.12 19.11 25.12
C ILE A 61 19.17 19.55 26.25
N HIS A 62 17.87 19.58 25.93
CA HIS A 62 16.87 20.12 26.82
C HIS A 62 15.48 19.60 26.47
N ARG A 63 14.62 19.51 27.49
CA ARG A 63 13.21 19.21 27.36
C ARG A 63 12.39 20.12 28.26
N VAL A 64 11.33 20.69 27.71
CA VAL A 64 10.34 21.47 28.47
C VAL A 64 8.94 21.00 28.13
N ASP A 65 8.12 20.79 29.16
CA ASP A 65 6.71 20.49 29.00
C ASP A 65 5.89 21.78 29.10
N ILE A 66 5.13 22.06 28.06
CA ILE A 66 4.23 23.22 27.98
C ILE A 66 2.81 22.75 28.23
N ILE A 67 2.14 23.35 29.20
CA ILE A 67 0.70 23.23 29.36
C ILE A 67 0.06 24.13 28.29
N PRO A 68 -0.74 23.57 27.37
CA PRO A 68 -1.39 24.37 26.35
C PRO A 68 -2.30 25.44 26.98
N GLY A 69 -2.38 26.61 26.36
CA GLY A 69 -3.31 27.67 26.77
C GLY A 69 -4.78 27.29 26.55
N THR A 70 -5.66 28.31 26.48
CA THR A 70 -7.12 28.15 26.37
C THR A 70 -7.53 26.98 25.48
N PRO A 71 -8.38 26.05 25.99
CA PRO A 71 -8.86 24.92 25.20
C PRO A 71 -9.55 25.40 23.91
N PRO A 72 -9.41 24.65 22.81
CA PRO A 72 -10.06 25.01 21.55
C PRO A 72 -11.58 24.84 21.68
N LEU A 73 -12.35 25.41 20.77
CA LEU A 73 -13.79 25.15 20.74
C LEU A 73 -14.06 23.69 20.35
N SER A 74 -15.14 23.11 20.85
CA SER A 74 -15.53 21.72 20.53
C SER A 74 -15.63 21.50 19.01
N GLN A 75 -16.17 22.49 18.30
CA GLN A 75 -16.30 22.48 16.84
C GLN A 75 -14.94 22.45 16.12
N GLU A 76 -13.91 23.13 16.64
CA GLU A 76 -12.56 23.16 16.04
C GLU A 76 -11.90 21.79 16.15
N VAL A 77 -12.01 21.15 17.32
CA VAL A 77 -11.49 19.80 17.57
C VAL A 77 -12.18 18.78 16.67
N LEU A 78 -13.52 18.81 16.63
CA LEU A 78 -14.30 17.90 15.79
C LEU A 78 -14.01 18.11 14.30
N SER A 79 -13.81 19.35 13.86
CA SER A 79 -13.43 19.66 12.48
C SER A 79 -12.03 19.12 12.16
N SER A 80 -11.08 19.26 13.09
CA SER A 80 -9.73 18.68 12.96
C SER A 80 -9.79 17.16 12.83
N ILE A 81 -10.54 16.47 13.71
CA ILE A 81 -10.73 15.02 13.64
C ILE A 81 -11.40 14.63 12.33
N THR A 82 -12.46 15.32 11.92
CA THR A 82 -13.17 15.04 10.66
C THR A 82 -12.24 15.16 9.45
N ASN A 83 -11.42 16.20 9.39
CA ASN A 83 -10.44 16.37 8.31
C ASN A 83 -9.37 15.27 8.32
N LYS A 84 -8.95 14.80 9.50
CA LYS A 84 -8.05 13.64 9.61
C LYS A 84 -8.71 12.35 9.12
N VAL A 85 -9.99 12.12 9.44
CA VAL A 85 -10.77 10.98 8.92
C VAL A 85 -10.83 11.04 7.39
N ILE A 86 -11.14 12.20 6.82
CA ILE A 86 -11.19 12.42 5.36
C ILE A 86 -9.84 12.12 4.72
N ALA A 87 -8.76 12.64 5.30
CA ALA A 87 -7.41 12.43 4.78
C ALA A 87 -6.97 10.96 4.87
N GLU A 88 -7.25 10.30 5.99
CA GLU A 88 -6.91 8.90 6.22
C GLU A 88 -7.71 7.96 5.30
N ALA A 89 -8.99 8.24 5.08
CA ALA A 89 -9.84 7.49 4.15
C ALA A 89 -9.67 7.90 2.67
N ARG A 90 -8.88 8.95 2.38
CA ARG A 90 -8.72 9.55 1.04
C ARG A 90 -10.04 9.95 0.36
N LEU A 91 -10.99 10.42 1.15
CA LEU A 91 -12.28 10.89 0.65
C LEU A 91 -12.17 12.34 0.18
N SER A 92 -13.05 12.76 -0.72
CA SER A 92 -13.08 14.13 -1.24
C SER A 92 -14.48 14.70 -1.13
N ASN A 93 -14.61 15.94 -0.67
CA ASN A 93 -15.86 16.69 -0.63
C ASN A 93 -17.01 16.02 0.17
N VAL A 94 -16.69 15.44 1.34
CA VAL A 94 -17.66 14.71 2.21
C VAL A 94 -17.70 15.24 3.65
N PHE A 95 -17.22 16.46 3.88
CA PHE A 95 -17.11 17.01 5.23
C PHE A 95 -18.49 17.18 5.89
N ALA A 96 -19.48 17.66 5.14
CA ALA A 96 -20.82 17.93 5.66
C ALA A 96 -21.52 16.64 6.11
N GLU A 97 -21.29 15.53 5.41
CA GLU A 97 -21.83 14.21 5.72
C GLU A 97 -21.08 13.54 6.87
N LEU A 98 -19.75 13.67 6.90
CA LEU A 98 -18.92 13.02 7.92
C LEU A 98 -18.92 13.73 9.27
N TYR A 99 -19.01 15.06 9.29
CA TYR A 99 -18.91 15.82 10.54
C TYR A 99 -19.96 15.39 11.58
N PRO A 100 -21.26 15.21 11.25
CA PRO A 100 -22.25 14.70 12.20
C PRO A 100 -21.92 13.29 12.72
N ILE A 101 -21.41 12.40 11.86
CA ILE A 101 -21.02 11.03 12.21
C ILE A 101 -19.86 11.05 13.20
N VAL A 102 -18.81 11.82 12.90
CA VAL A 102 -17.64 12.00 13.76
C VAL A 102 -18.06 12.57 15.11
N ARG A 103 -18.87 13.63 15.12
CA ARG A 103 -19.40 14.21 16.36
C ARG A 103 -20.14 13.18 17.19
N ALA A 104 -21.11 12.48 16.60
CA ALA A 104 -21.91 11.49 17.32
C ALA A 104 -21.07 10.34 17.88
N TYR A 105 -20.07 9.87 17.13
CA TYR A 105 -19.15 8.84 17.59
C TYR A 105 -18.27 9.31 18.74
N VAL A 106 -17.62 10.48 18.59
CA VAL A 106 -16.73 11.03 19.63
C VAL A 106 -17.52 11.31 20.92
N GLU A 107 -18.72 11.88 20.81
CA GLU A 107 -19.56 12.22 21.96
C GLU A 107 -20.10 10.99 22.70
N ASN A 108 -20.53 9.94 21.98
CA ASN A 108 -21.34 8.88 22.59
C ASN A 108 -20.68 7.51 22.68
N ARG A 109 -19.61 7.25 21.92
CA ARG A 109 -19.09 5.88 21.71
C ARG A 109 -17.59 5.74 21.87
N CYS A 110 -16.81 6.74 21.43
CA CYS A 110 -15.36 6.65 21.34
C CYS A 110 -14.66 6.26 22.65
N PHE A 111 -15.19 6.73 23.78
CA PHE A 111 -14.62 6.56 25.12
C PHE A 111 -15.39 5.55 26.00
N GLY A 112 -16.16 4.64 25.38
CA GLY A 112 -16.98 3.66 26.10
C GLY A 112 -18.27 4.21 26.73
N GLN A 113 -18.37 5.53 26.86
CA GLN A 113 -19.52 6.22 27.43
C GLN A 113 -19.71 7.61 26.82
N LYS A 114 -20.84 8.24 27.17
CA LYS A 114 -21.14 9.61 26.77
C LYS A 114 -20.20 10.59 27.46
N ILE A 115 -19.62 11.51 26.68
CA ILE A 115 -18.75 12.58 27.15
C ILE A 115 -19.39 13.95 26.89
N ASP A 116 -18.98 14.94 27.67
CA ASP A 116 -19.40 16.33 27.48
C ASP A 116 -18.29 17.10 26.78
N LEU A 117 -18.51 17.42 25.51
CA LEU A 117 -17.57 18.12 24.65
C LEU A 117 -17.39 19.60 25.02
N GLU A 118 -18.23 20.15 25.92
CA GLU A 118 -18.09 21.54 26.36
C GLU A 118 -17.23 21.70 27.61
N LYS A 119 -16.76 20.59 28.20
CA LYS A 119 -15.81 20.61 29.32
C LYS A 119 -14.39 20.91 28.84
N ASP A 120 -13.76 21.92 29.44
CA ASP A 120 -12.39 22.34 29.14
C ASP A 120 -11.38 21.18 29.18
N ARG A 121 -11.47 20.32 30.19
CA ARG A 121 -10.61 19.14 30.33
C ARG A 121 -10.71 18.20 29.12
N VAL A 122 -11.94 17.93 28.67
CA VAL A 122 -12.21 17.06 27.52
C VAL A 122 -11.67 17.68 26.23
N ARG A 123 -11.96 18.97 25.99
CA ARG A 123 -11.46 19.69 24.80
C ARG A 123 -9.94 19.77 24.77
N ASN A 124 -9.31 19.97 25.93
CA ASN A 124 -7.87 20.02 26.04
C ASN A 124 -7.23 18.65 25.77
N ARG A 125 -7.81 17.56 26.27
CA ARG A 125 -7.29 16.22 25.97
C ARG A 125 -7.45 15.85 24.50
N LEU A 126 -8.61 16.14 23.91
CA LEU A 126 -8.88 15.87 22.49
C LEU A 126 -8.01 16.70 21.53
N ARG A 127 -7.26 17.69 22.02
CA ARG A 127 -6.21 18.40 21.25
C ARG A 127 -5.05 17.49 20.87
N ASP A 128 -4.83 16.40 21.62
CA ASP A 128 -3.75 15.46 21.34
C ASP A 128 -3.86 14.85 19.95
N ILE A 129 -2.84 15.10 19.14
CA ILE A 129 -2.73 14.58 17.78
C ILE A 129 -2.77 13.06 17.76
N ILE A 130 -2.20 12.38 18.75
CA ILE A 130 -2.19 10.91 18.82
C ILE A 130 -3.60 10.36 19.00
N LEU A 131 -4.39 10.95 19.91
CA LEU A 131 -5.81 10.62 20.09
C LEU A 131 -6.60 10.87 18.82
N GLN A 132 -6.47 12.06 18.23
CA GLN A 132 -7.20 12.38 17.01
C GLN A 132 -6.85 11.42 15.86
N GLN A 133 -5.58 11.01 15.74
CA GLN A 133 -5.16 10.06 14.73
C GLN A 133 -5.68 8.64 14.98
N GLY A 134 -5.80 8.21 16.23
CA GLY A 134 -6.44 6.94 16.56
C GLY A 134 -7.92 6.91 16.17
N ILE A 135 -8.66 7.97 16.49
CA ILE A 135 -10.05 8.17 16.07
C ILE A 135 -10.16 8.17 14.54
N ALA A 136 -9.29 8.93 13.87
CA ALA A 136 -9.29 9.05 12.42
C ALA A 136 -9.07 7.71 11.72
N LYS A 137 -8.06 6.94 12.15
CA LYS A 137 -7.76 5.61 11.61
C LYS A 137 -8.90 4.62 11.82
N TYR A 138 -9.51 4.62 13.00
CA TYR A 138 -10.62 3.74 13.30
C TYR A 138 -11.83 4.03 12.41
N LEU A 139 -12.26 5.30 12.35
CA LEU A 139 -13.40 5.71 11.54
C LEU A 139 -13.13 5.53 10.05
N ALA A 140 -11.95 5.89 9.54
CA ALA A 140 -11.58 5.68 8.15
C ALA A 140 -11.70 4.21 7.72
N ARG A 141 -11.26 3.28 8.58
CA ARG A 141 -11.41 1.85 8.37
C ARG A 141 -12.89 1.44 8.31
N LYS A 142 -13.70 1.88 9.28
CA LYS A 142 -15.14 1.54 9.35
C LYS A 142 -15.95 2.12 8.20
N ILE A 143 -15.67 3.35 7.79
CA ILE A 143 -16.24 3.97 6.59
C ILE A 143 -15.89 3.14 5.36
N SER A 144 -14.64 2.70 5.24
CA SER A 144 -14.19 1.94 4.08
C SER A 144 -14.77 0.53 4.03
N GLU A 145 -14.92 -0.16 5.18
CA GLU A 145 -15.62 -1.45 5.26
C GLU A 145 -17.06 -1.36 4.73
N LEU A 146 -17.74 -0.23 4.93
CA LEU A 146 -19.13 -0.01 4.49
C LEU A 146 -19.26 0.55 3.08
N THR A 147 -18.32 1.40 2.66
CA THR A 147 -18.39 2.12 1.38
C THR A 147 -17.61 1.43 0.26
N SER A 148 -16.65 0.57 0.58
CA SER A 148 -15.85 -0.08 -0.46
C SER A 148 -16.68 -1.07 -1.26
N GLU A 149 -16.65 -0.89 -2.57
CA GLU A 149 -17.17 -1.84 -3.52
C GLU A 149 -16.01 -2.40 -4.33
N LYS A 150 -15.97 -3.72 -4.47
CA LYS A 150 -15.04 -4.41 -5.35
C LYS A 150 -15.77 -4.74 -6.66
N ARG A 151 -15.38 -4.09 -7.75
CA ARG A 151 -15.91 -4.37 -9.09
C ARG A 151 -15.24 -5.59 -9.72
N GLU A 152 -15.74 -6.01 -10.88
CA GLU A 152 -14.99 -6.94 -11.71
C GLU A 152 -13.81 -6.26 -12.39
N ILE A 153 -12.79 -7.04 -12.77
CA ILE A 153 -11.65 -6.50 -13.50
C ILE A 153 -12.09 -6.17 -14.92
N GLU A 154 -11.93 -4.91 -15.28
CA GLU A 154 -12.11 -4.38 -16.63
C GLU A 154 -10.77 -3.85 -17.14
N PHE A 155 -10.44 -4.15 -18.40
CA PHE A 155 -9.25 -3.61 -19.04
C PHE A 155 -9.44 -2.13 -19.37
N GLU A 156 -8.49 -1.31 -18.95
CA GLU A 156 -8.26 0.02 -19.52
C GLU A 156 -7.57 -0.13 -20.88
N GLU A 157 -6.54 -0.97 -20.93
CA GLU A 157 -5.83 -1.37 -22.14
C GLU A 157 -5.43 -2.84 -22.03
N GLU A 158 -5.91 -3.69 -22.95
CA GLU A 158 -5.68 -5.14 -22.87
C GLU A 158 -4.24 -5.54 -23.21
N GLU A 159 -3.59 -4.81 -24.13
CA GLU A 159 -2.26 -5.14 -24.65
C GLU A 159 -1.27 -3.96 -24.59
N PHE A 160 -1.24 -3.22 -23.47
CA PHE A 160 -0.26 -2.14 -23.30
C PHE A 160 1.18 -2.69 -23.41
N LYS A 161 1.92 -2.25 -24.42
CA LYS A 161 3.30 -2.66 -24.63
C LYS A 161 4.23 -1.79 -23.82
N LEU A 162 5.21 -2.40 -23.17
CA LEU A 162 6.22 -1.62 -22.45
C LEU A 162 7.00 -0.68 -23.36
N SER A 163 7.15 -1.00 -24.65
CA SER A 163 7.72 -0.07 -25.64
C SER A 163 6.90 1.22 -25.87
N ASP A 164 5.63 1.25 -25.48
CA ASP A 164 4.77 2.45 -25.54
C ASP A 164 4.94 3.37 -24.32
N THR A 165 5.76 2.95 -23.34
CA THR A 165 6.13 3.78 -22.19
C THR A 165 6.86 5.03 -22.64
N GLN A 166 6.39 6.20 -22.21
CA GLN A 166 7.03 7.48 -22.53
C GLN A 166 8.44 7.55 -21.92
N PRO A 167 9.43 8.16 -22.62
CA PRO A 167 10.75 8.39 -22.04
C PRO A 167 10.67 9.15 -20.72
N PHE A 168 11.44 8.72 -19.72
CA PHE A 168 11.47 9.33 -18.40
C PHE A 168 12.89 9.41 -17.85
N VAL A 169 13.08 10.26 -16.83
CA VAL A 169 14.36 10.43 -16.14
C VAL A 169 14.36 9.58 -14.88
N TRP A 170 15.37 8.72 -14.74
CA TRP A 170 15.60 7.93 -13.53
C TRP A 170 16.86 8.41 -12.82
N ARG A 171 16.72 8.83 -11.55
CA ARG A 171 17.84 9.39 -10.75
C ARG A 171 18.49 8.37 -9.81
N ARG A 172 17.96 7.15 -9.74
CA ARG A 172 18.51 6.09 -8.89
C ARG A 172 19.42 5.18 -9.72
N ARG A 173 19.69 3.99 -9.20
CA ARG A 173 20.49 2.97 -9.89
C ARG A 173 19.80 2.54 -11.17
N HIS A 174 20.63 2.20 -12.15
CA HIS A 174 20.20 1.67 -13.42
C HIS A 174 21.35 0.89 -14.03
N LEU A 175 21.02 -0.11 -14.85
CA LEU A 175 21.99 -0.98 -15.48
C LEU A 175 21.54 -1.38 -16.89
N GLN A 176 22.49 -1.80 -17.72
CA GLN A 176 22.18 -2.36 -19.03
C GLN A 176 21.97 -3.87 -18.90
N CYS A 177 20.93 -4.35 -19.57
CA CYS A 177 20.62 -5.76 -19.74
C CYS A 177 20.23 -6.03 -21.20
N GLU A 178 20.43 -7.27 -21.63
CA GLU A 178 20.25 -7.66 -23.03
C GLU A 178 18.79 -8.03 -23.33
N HIS A 179 18.12 -8.77 -22.43
CA HIS A 179 16.78 -9.35 -22.64
C HIS A 179 15.65 -8.45 -22.14
N THR A 180 15.75 -7.15 -22.37
CA THR A 180 14.73 -6.16 -22.00
C THR A 180 14.51 -5.12 -23.10
N ILE A 181 13.29 -4.59 -23.17
CA ILE A 181 12.91 -3.59 -24.18
C ILE A 181 13.52 -2.20 -23.92
N PHE A 182 13.74 -1.85 -22.65
CA PHE A 182 14.27 -0.55 -22.27
C PHE A 182 15.79 -0.44 -22.54
N ASN A 183 16.27 0.79 -22.69
CA ASN A 183 17.69 1.10 -22.82
C ASN A 183 18.46 0.82 -21.52
N TYR A 184 17.81 1.03 -20.37
CA TYR A 184 18.31 0.67 -19.05
C TYR A 184 17.19 0.04 -18.21
N VAL A 185 17.57 -0.90 -17.35
CA VAL A 185 16.72 -1.42 -16.28
C VAL A 185 16.81 -0.44 -15.11
N ALA A 186 15.69 0.16 -14.73
CA ALA A 186 15.60 1.09 -13.60
C ALA A 186 15.46 0.32 -12.28
N THR A 187 16.35 0.55 -11.32
CA THR A 187 16.36 -0.16 -10.02
C THR A 187 16.51 0.83 -8.86
N TYR A 188 16.04 0.45 -7.66
CA TYR A 188 16.10 1.25 -6.44
C TYR A 188 17.36 1.00 -5.63
N ASN A 189 17.81 -0.25 -5.56
CA ASN A 189 18.87 -0.69 -4.65
C ASN A 189 19.76 -1.77 -5.31
N ASP A 190 20.79 -2.21 -4.58
CA ASP A 190 21.73 -3.22 -5.07
C ASP A 190 21.08 -4.60 -5.25
N PHE A 191 20.10 -4.95 -4.40
CA PHE A 191 19.39 -6.23 -4.52
C PHE A 191 18.61 -6.31 -5.84
N GLU A 192 17.80 -5.29 -6.17
CA GLU A 192 17.10 -5.22 -7.45
C GLU A 192 18.05 -5.25 -8.65
N SER A 193 19.22 -4.62 -8.51
CA SER A 193 20.23 -4.60 -9.57
C SER A 193 20.83 -5.98 -9.81
N GLU A 194 21.13 -6.74 -8.75
CA GLU A 194 21.58 -8.12 -8.86
C GLU A 194 20.47 -9.06 -9.34
N PHE A 195 19.23 -8.82 -8.92
CA PHE A 195 18.08 -9.59 -9.37
C PHE A 195 17.81 -9.40 -10.86
N ALA A 196 17.91 -8.16 -11.38
CA ALA A 196 17.83 -7.88 -12.81
C ALA A 196 18.91 -8.63 -13.61
N LYS A 197 20.16 -8.62 -13.15
CA LYS A 197 21.25 -9.41 -13.77
C LYS A 197 21.00 -10.91 -13.70
N PHE A 198 20.31 -11.39 -12.69
CA PHE A 198 19.92 -12.79 -12.58
C PHE A 198 18.86 -13.14 -13.63
N LEU A 199 17.79 -12.36 -13.75
CA LEU A 199 16.77 -12.56 -14.79
C LEU A 199 17.39 -12.53 -16.20
N ASP A 200 18.29 -11.58 -16.46
CA ASP A 200 18.96 -11.43 -17.76
C ASP A 200 19.85 -12.62 -18.15
N ARG A 201 20.36 -13.36 -17.16
CA ARG A 201 21.23 -14.53 -17.36
C ARG A 201 20.49 -15.87 -17.28
N CYS A 202 19.24 -15.88 -16.82
CA CYS A 202 18.47 -17.11 -16.66
C CYS A 202 18.09 -17.70 -18.03
N PRO A 203 18.47 -18.94 -18.35
CA PRO A 203 18.20 -19.52 -19.67
C PRO A 203 16.72 -19.85 -19.90
N ASP A 204 15.90 -19.87 -18.84
CA ASP A 204 14.46 -20.06 -18.91
C ASP A 204 13.66 -18.75 -18.89
N VAL A 205 14.31 -17.58 -18.82
CA VAL A 205 13.67 -16.26 -18.98
C VAL A 205 13.87 -15.79 -20.41
N LEU A 206 12.77 -15.61 -21.14
CA LEU A 206 12.80 -15.17 -22.54
C LEU A 206 13.04 -13.66 -22.66
N ARG A 207 12.44 -12.90 -21.73
CA ARG A 207 12.50 -11.43 -21.66
C ARG A 207 11.97 -10.96 -20.32
N PHE A 208 12.43 -9.80 -19.87
CA PHE A 208 11.96 -9.16 -18.65
C PHE A 208 12.03 -7.64 -18.75
N SER A 209 11.43 -6.95 -17.79
CA SER A 209 11.54 -5.51 -17.65
C SER A 209 11.35 -5.08 -16.21
N ALA A 210 12.02 -3.99 -15.81
CA ALA A 210 11.66 -3.27 -14.60
C ALA A 210 10.38 -2.45 -14.85
N LEU A 211 9.47 -2.52 -13.88
CA LEU A 211 8.24 -1.75 -13.83
C LEU A 211 8.50 -0.51 -12.97
N ALA A 212 9.06 0.54 -13.60
CA ALA A 212 9.54 1.74 -12.93
C ALA A 212 8.39 2.62 -12.36
N GLU A 213 7.69 2.13 -11.33
CA GLU A 213 6.52 2.74 -10.72
C GLU A 213 5.51 3.27 -11.76
N HIS A 214 5.04 4.51 -11.56
CA HIS A 214 4.06 5.20 -12.38
C HIS A 214 4.53 5.45 -13.82
N PHE A 215 5.83 5.41 -14.12
CA PHE A 215 6.33 5.63 -15.48
C PHE A 215 5.87 4.54 -16.44
N THR A 216 5.86 3.28 -15.99
CA THR A 216 5.37 2.14 -16.78
C THR A 216 3.86 1.94 -16.71
N ARG A 217 3.15 2.81 -15.97
CA ARG A 217 1.69 2.83 -15.74
C ARG A 217 1.09 1.61 -15.02
N PHE A 218 1.71 0.44 -15.10
CA PHE A 218 1.22 -0.78 -14.47
C PHE A 218 1.15 -0.62 -12.95
N ARG A 219 -0.04 -0.87 -12.40
CA ARG A 219 -0.33 -0.81 -10.98
C ARG A 219 -1.57 -1.64 -10.67
N VAL A 220 -1.64 -2.15 -9.46
CA VAL A 220 -2.82 -2.85 -8.93
C VAL A 220 -3.31 -2.10 -7.71
N ASP A 221 -4.60 -1.82 -7.63
CA ASP A 221 -5.18 -1.18 -6.45
C ASP A 221 -5.47 -2.19 -5.32
N TYR A 222 -5.34 -1.71 -4.09
CA TYR A 222 -5.62 -2.48 -2.89
C TYR A 222 -6.19 -1.59 -1.80
N LEU A 223 -6.98 -2.20 -0.92
CA LEU A 223 -7.47 -1.57 0.30
C LEU A 223 -6.40 -1.71 1.38
N SER A 224 -5.90 -0.58 1.89
CA SER A 224 -4.93 -0.59 2.99
C SER A 224 -5.61 -0.88 4.34
N PRO A 225 -4.87 -1.19 5.43
CA PRO A 225 -5.46 -1.44 6.75
C PRO A 225 -6.32 -0.28 7.29
N SER A 226 -6.03 0.97 6.89
CA SER A 226 -6.83 2.13 7.27
C SER A 226 -8.07 2.33 6.41
N GLY A 227 -8.30 1.47 5.41
CA GLY A 227 -9.42 1.56 4.50
C GLY A 227 -9.17 2.42 3.25
N ALA A 228 -8.04 3.14 3.17
CA ALA A 228 -7.71 3.89 1.96
C ALA A 228 -7.42 2.97 0.76
N ILE A 229 -7.97 3.33 -0.40
CA ILE A 229 -7.56 2.75 -1.69
C ILE A 229 -6.19 3.30 -2.06
N LYS A 230 -5.24 2.39 -2.30
CA LYS A 230 -3.86 2.69 -2.67
C LYS A 230 -3.47 1.88 -3.90
N PHE A 231 -2.45 2.36 -4.60
CA PHE A 231 -1.85 1.64 -5.72
C PHE A 231 -0.57 0.94 -5.28
N TYR A 232 -0.43 -0.31 -5.71
CA TYR A 232 0.75 -1.12 -5.62
C TYR A 232 1.44 -1.14 -6.99
N TYR A 233 2.74 -0.88 -6.99
CA TYR A 233 3.61 -0.89 -8.17
C TYR A 233 4.66 -1.99 -7.95
N PRO A 234 4.53 -3.14 -8.63
CA PRO A 234 5.53 -4.21 -8.57
C PRO A 234 6.84 -3.79 -9.23
N ASP A 235 7.94 -4.48 -8.90
CA ASP A 235 9.28 -4.10 -9.36
C ASP A 235 9.59 -4.60 -10.78
N PHE A 236 9.19 -5.82 -11.14
CA PHE A 236 9.52 -6.41 -12.44
C PHE A 236 8.36 -7.19 -13.06
N VAL A 237 8.43 -7.33 -14.38
CA VAL A 237 7.70 -8.35 -15.13
C VAL A 237 8.68 -9.23 -15.90
N ALA A 238 8.43 -10.53 -15.92
CA ALA A 238 9.25 -11.48 -16.67
C ALA A 238 8.37 -12.46 -17.46
N VAL A 239 8.86 -12.89 -18.62
CA VAL A 239 8.26 -13.96 -19.42
C VAL A 239 9.20 -15.16 -19.38
N GLN A 240 8.75 -16.22 -18.72
CA GLN A 240 9.46 -17.48 -18.60
C GLN A 240 9.00 -18.46 -19.68
N LYS A 241 9.93 -19.26 -20.19
CA LYS A 241 9.64 -20.41 -21.03
C LYS A 241 9.09 -21.55 -20.18
N GLY A 242 7.81 -21.85 -20.34
CA GLY A 242 7.14 -22.99 -19.76
C GLY A 242 7.21 -24.26 -20.62
N GLU A 243 6.52 -25.31 -20.16
CA GLU A 243 6.45 -26.57 -20.88
C GLU A 243 5.80 -26.43 -22.26
N LYS A 244 6.24 -27.27 -23.20
CA LYS A 244 5.72 -27.32 -24.58
C LYS A 244 5.75 -25.96 -25.30
N GLY A 245 6.67 -25.07 -24.90
CA GLY A 245 6.86 -23.76 -25.51
C GLY A 245 5.84 -22.70 -25.09
N ARG A 246 4.99 -22.97 -24.08
CA ARG A 246 4.06 -21.96 -23.56
C ARG A 246 4.81 -20.91 -22.75
N GLU A 247 4.37 -19.66 -22.83
CA GLU A 247 4.91 -18.58 -22.00
C GLU A 247 4.18 -18.51 -20.66
N ILE A 248 4.93 -18.30 -19.58
CA ILE A 248 4.41 -18.00 -18.25
C ILE A 248 4.86 -16.58 -17.92
N LYS A 249 3.92 -15.70 -17.64
CA LYS A 249 4.18 -14.29 -17.31
C LYS A 249 4.18 -14.13 -15.79
N TRP A 250 5.16 -13.41 -15.28
CA TRP A 250 5.39 -13.22 -13.86
C TRP A 250 5.39 -11.75 -13.52
N ILE A 251 4.55 -11.35 -12.56
CA ILE A 251 4.70 -10.11 -11.80
C ILE A 251 5.58 -10.41 -10.60
N ILE A 252 6.65 -9.64 -10.42
CA ILE A 252 7.68 -9.94 -9.43
C ILE A 252 7.87 -8.75 -8.50
N GLU A 253 7.83 -9.02 -7.19
CA GLU A 253 8.22 -8.10 -6.13
C GLU A 253 9.56 -8.54 -5.53
N THR A 254 10.49 -7.62 -5.38
CA THR A 254 11.71 -7.82 -4.59
C THR A 254 11.57 -7.16 -3.22
N LYS A 255 11.97 -7.87 -2.16
CA LYS A 255 11.85 -7.34 -0.79
C LYS A 255 13.13 -7.49 0.01
N GLY A 256 13.68 -6.35 0.46
CA GLY A 256 14.83 -6.33 1.38
C GLY A 256 14.44 -6.61 2.83
N GLN A 257 13.67 -5.72 3.45
CA GLN A 257 13.24 -5.83 4.84
C GLN A 257 11.82 -6.41 4.96
N VAL A 258 11.68 -7.45 5.79
CA VAL A 258 10.38 -8.06 6.14
C VAL A 258 9.74 -7.21 7.24
N TYR A 259 8.73 -6.41 6.89
CA TYR A 259 7.82 -5.82 7.87
C TYR A 259 6.48 -6.52 7.80
N GLU A 260 5.90 -6.78 8.96
CA GLU A 260 4.58 -7.38 9.11
C GLU A 260 3.50 -6.36 8.68
N ALA A 261 3.06 -6.45 7.42
CA ALA A 261 1.76 -6.01 6.88
C ALA A 261 1.75 -6.05 5.33
N VAL A 262 2.15 -7.19 4.71
CA VAL A 262 2.29 -7.33 3.24
C VAL A 262 1.09 -8.01 2.57
N ALA A 263 0.20 -8.64 3.35
CA ALA A 263 -0.88 -9.49 2.84
C ALA A 263 -1.86 -8.79 1.87
N TYR A 264 -2.21 -7.52 2.09
CA TYR A 264 -3.22 -6.83 1.29
C TYR A 264 -2.78 -6.58 -0.16
N LYS A 265 -1.51 -6.22 -0.36
CA LYS A 265 -0.96 -5.97 -1.70
C LYS A 265 -0.84 -7.28 -2.47
N GLU A 266 -0.29 -8.29 -1.80
CA GLU A 266 -0.11 -9.64 -2.34
C GLU A 266 -1.46 -10.25 -2.75
N ALA A 267 -2.50 -10.12 -1.90
CA ALA A 267 -3.84 -10.60 -2.22
C ALA A 267 -4.42 -9.93 -3.47
N SER A 268 -4.28 -8.61 -3.60
CA SER A 268 -4.77 -7.87 -4.78
C SER A 268 -4.05 -8.30 -6.07
N VAL A 269 -2.72 -8.42 -6.07
CA VAL A 269 -1.98 -8.82 -7.28
C VAL A 269 -2.18 -10.30 -7.64
N LEU A 270 -2.39 -11.17 -6.66
CA LEU A 270 -2.77 -12.56 -6.89
C LEU A 270 -4.15 -12.67 -7.55
N ASP A 271 -5.14 -11.90 -7.06
CA ASP A 271 -6.47 -11.82 -7.67
C ASP A 271 -6.39 -11.26 -9.10
N TRP A 272 -5.57 -10.23 -9.30
CA TRP A 272 -5.29 -9.68 -10.64
C TRP A 272 -4.73 -10.76 -11.57
N CYS A 273 -3.69 -11.49 -11.15
CA CYS A 273 -3.09 -12.56 -11.94
C CYS A 273 -4.11 -13.65 -12.31
N LYS A 274 -4.94 -14.07 -11.35
CA LYS A 274 -5.99 -15.08 -11.57
C LYS A 274 -7.02 -14.61 -12.60
N LYS A 275 -7.58 -13.42 -12.42
CA LYS A 275 -8.65 -12.88 -13.28
C LYS A 275 -8.13 -12.55 -14.68
N VAL A 276 -6.97 -11.91 -14.78
CA VAL A 276 -6.35 -11.59 -16.08
C VAL A 276 -5.93 -12.86 -16.82
N SER A 277 -5.47 -13.91 -16.11
CA SER A 277 -5.23 -15.21 -16.74
C SER A 277 -6.49 -15.81 -17.35
N ALA A 278 -7.60 -15.74 -16.62
CA ALA A 278 -8.88 -16.25 -17.10
C ALA A 278 -9.42 -15.47 -18.31
N GLN A 279 -9.26 -14.14 -18.32
CA GLN A 279 -9.76 -13.29 -19.41
C GLN A 279 -8.87 -13.33 -20.67
N THR A 280 -7.55 -13.35 -20.53
CA THR A 280 -6.62 -13.25 -21.67
C THR A 280 -6.15 -14.61 -22.20
N GLY A 281 -6.34 -15.69 -21.44
CA GLY A 281 -5.82 -17.02 -21.75
C GLY A 281 -4.30 -17.20 -21.54
N TYR A 282 -3.56 -16.13 -21.26
CA TYR A 282 -2.14 -16.19 -20.87
C TYR A 282 -2.00 -16.50 -19.38
N LYS A 283 -1.05 -17.36 -19.00
CA LYS A 283 -0.78 -17.63 -17.59
C LYS A 283 -0.01 -16.46 -16.96
N TRP A 284 -0.66 -15.74 -16.05
CA TRP A 284 -0.05 -14.75 -15.18
C TRP A 284 0.08 -15.28 -13.76
N ASN A 285 1.26 -15.12 -13.18
CA ASN A 285 1.57 -15.48 -11.81
C ASN A 285 2.20 -14.29 -11.08
N TYR A 286 2.14 -14.33 -9.76
CA TYR A 286 2.86 -13.41 -8.89
C TYR A 286 3.90 -14.17 -8.08
N ILE A 287 5.07 -13.56 -7.85
CA ILE A 287 6.06 -14.05 -6.90
C ILE A 287 6.71 -12.91 -6.15
N ARG A 288 6.86 -13.09 -4.84
CA ARG A 288 7.69 -12.24 -3.99
C ARG A 288 9.02 -12.91 -3.74
N VAL A 289 10.10 -12.17 -3.97
CA VAL A 289 11.48 -12.61 -3.79
C VAL A 289 12.12 -11.82 -2.66
N ASP A 290 12.23 -12.44 -1.50
CA ASP A 290 12.93 -11.86 -0.36
C ASP A 290 14.45 -11.92 -0.57
N GLN A 291 15.16 -10.84 -0.26
CA GLN A 291 16.61 -10.70 -0.45
C GLN A 291 17.39 -11.82 0.23
N LYS A 292 16.96 -12.23 1.42
CA LYS A 292 17.58 -13.33 2.16
C LYS A 292 17.45 -14.66 1.40
N VAL A 293 16.26 -14.96 0.89
CA VAL A 293 16.01 -16.20 0.13
C VAL A 293 16.81 -16.21 -1.18
N PHE A 294 16.86 -15.06 -1.87
CA PHE A 294 17.65 -14.92 -3.09
C PHE A 294 19.16 -15.04 -2.83
N GLY A 295 19.67 -14.33 -1.82
CA GLY A 295 21.10 -14.26 -1.52
C GLY A 295 21.69 -15.57 -0.99
N ASP A 296 20.90 -16.37 -0.26
CA ASP A 296 21.33 -17.67 0.25
C ASP A 296 21.39 -18.75 -0.86
N GLY A 297 20.74 -18.52 -2.00
CA GLY A 297 20.60 -19.49 -3.08
C GLY A 297 21.59 -19.31 -4.22
N LYS A 298 21.96 -20.43 -4.86
CA LYS A 298 22.73 -20.46 -6.12
C LYS A 298 21.84 -20.92 -7.27
N PHE A 299 20.87 -20.10 -7.64
CA PHE A 299 19.90 -20.42 -8.70
C PHE A 299 20.56 -20.30 -10.08
N LYS A 300 20.34 -21.30 -10.94
CA LYS A 300 20.80 -21.27 -12.34
C LYS A 300 19.67 -20.90 -13.29
N LYS A 301 18.44 -21.22 -12.90
CA LYS A 301 17.21 -20.91 -13.61
C LYS A 301 16.26 -20.13 -12.72
N PHE A 302 15.34 -19.41 -13.33
CA PHE A 302 14.27 -18.73 -12.61
C PHE A 302 13.31 -19.75 -11.97
N SER A 303 13.05 -20.87 -12.65
CA SER A 303 12.29 -22.01 -12.10
C SER A 303 12.86 -22.53 -10.77
N ASP A 304 14.18 -22.64 -10.63
CA ASP A 304 14.82 -23.10 -9.38
C ASP A 304 14.43 -22.20 -8.18
N LEU A 305 14.36 -20.89 -8.41
CA LEU A 305 13.96 -19.90 -7.41
C LEU A 305 12.46 -20.00 -7.10
N VAL A 306 11.64 -20.11 -8.15
CA VAL A 306 10.18 -20.26 -8.01
C VAL A 306 9.84 -21.52 -7.20
N ASP A 307 10.48 -22.64 -7.49
CA ASP A 307 10.23 -23.92 -6.81
C ASP A 307 10.61 -23.86 -5.32
N LEU A 308 11.75 -23.23 -4.99
CA LEU A 308 12.16 -23.04 -3.60
C LEU A 308 11.15 -22.19 -2.82
N ILE A 309 10.69 -21.07 -3.41
CA ILE A 309 9.74 -20.16 -2.75
C ILE A 309 8.38 -20.84 -2.60
N SER A 310 7.90 -21.53 -3.62
CA SER A 310 6.61 -22.23 -3.61
C SER A 310 6.62 -23.39 -2.61
N GLY A 311 7.69 -24.19 -2.57
CA GLY A 311 7.83 -25.29 -1.60
C GLY A 311 7.96 -24.83 -0.15
N LYS A 312 8.54 -23.64 0.10
CA LYS A 312 8.54 -23.01 1.43
C LYS A 312 7.16 -22.50 1.84
N SER A 313 6.35 -22.04 0.89
CA SER A 313 4.97 -21.62 1.16
C SER A 313 4.10 -22.79 1.59
N GLU A 314 4.22 -23.96 0.95
CA GLU A 314 3.49 -25.18 1.34
C GLU A 314 3.91 -25.74 2.71
N THR A 315 5.19 -25.62 3.08
CA THR A 315 5.69 -26.08 4.40
C THR A 315 5.31 -25.12 5.54
N ALA A 316 5.01 -23.85 5.25
CA ALA A 316 4.56 -22.88 6.24
C ALA A 316 3.03 -22.86 6.44
N LEU A 317 2.22 -23.40 5.52
CA LEU A 317 0.76 -23.27 5.55
C LEU A 317 -0.04 -24.46 6.14
N PHE A 318 0.60 -25.49 6.72
CA PHE A 318 -0.11 -26.59 7.41
C PHE A 318 0.56 -27.06 8.71
N ARG A 319 0.88 -26.12 9.61
CA ARG A 319 1.06 -26.40 11.04
C ARG A 319 0.53 -25.25 11.90
N ALA A 320 -0.79 -25.19 12.04
CA ALA A 320 -1.51 -24.79 13.26
C ALA A 320 -3.00 -25.08 13.04
#